data_AF-A0A562C7V0-F1
#
_entry.id   AF-A0A562C7V0-F1
#
_cell.length_a   1.000
_cell.length_b   1.000
_cell.length_c   1.000
_cell.angle_alpha   90.00
_cell.angle_beta   90.00
_cell.angle_gamma   90.00
#
_symmetry.space_group_name_H-M   'P 1'
#
loop_
_entity.id
_entity.type
_entity.pdbx_description
1 polymer ?
#
loop_
_entity_poly.entity_id
_entity_poly.type
_entity_poly.pdbx_seq_one_letter_code
_entity_poly.pdbx_strand_id
1 'polypeptide(L)'
;MEFRHLTREEYDRRLREVLVSTEGMHARVQDVGDGKATIGWGYTLNRNENVAIWTRSGMDLTPAQLEVLRQVDHARPEDRTAIALGFERVLTEEEANQLYRASIHEYEAPAEGAGMPLSVERVAVVSVTYNRGVGAMQRHPVWDAIEGGDRAEAWYQLRYNCWGSRANAEGGLRKRRFAEAEIFGLYDDPEAVSVEEAAAVYAMYREHHAEIDRVERRFGLTVDGVEARPNRIAHANRDYPDIVAIYGEVQTIADSLEPARSRLLAHLRERYPALAGELTEERFNAGLIDPGRFPREFALAAGEGAQPGNPALAPRMDGPAGPPPGPFQHGHLNAAVAALASGDAEQADRALRRLADSPEGQAFIRMGEDALARGEEAARDAMAR
;
A
#
# COMPACT_ATOMS: atom_id res chain seq x y z
N MET A 1 -8.31 12.75 -6.17
CA MET A 1 -9.15 11.76 -5.48
C MET A 1 -10.01 12.41 -4.42
N GLU A 2 -11.22 11.90 -4.22
CA GLU A 2 -12.12 12.31 -3.15
C GLU A 2 -11.98 11.40 -1.91
N PHE A 3 -12.08 12.00 -0.72
CA PHE A 3 -12.00 11.26 0.53
C PHE A 3 -13.39 11.01 1.11
N ARG A 4 -13.65 9.78 1.56
CA ARG A 4 -14.88 9.44 2.27
C ARG A 4 -14.74 9.86 3.73
N HIS A 5 -15.10 11.12 3.99
CA HIS A 5 -14.93 11.77 5.27
C HIS A 5 -15.64 11.05 6.41
N LEU A 6 -14.98 11.04 7.57
CA LEU A 6 -15.49 10.48 8.81
C LEU A 6 -15.44 11.53 9.91
N THR A 7 -16.40 11.47 10.82
CA THR A 7 -16.25 12.10 12.13
C THR A 7 -15.10 11.44 12.90
N ARG A 8 -14.60 12.12 13.95
CA ARG A 8 -13.56 11.56 14.82
C ARG A 8 -13.99 10.20 15.41
N GLU A 9 -15.21 10.15 15.95
CA GLU A 9 -15.76 8.94 16.58
C GLU A 9 -15.87 7.77 15.58
N GLU A 10 -16.37 8.02 14.37
CA GLU A 10 -16.44 7.00 13.33
C GLU A 10 -15.07 6.51 12.88
N TYR A 11 -14.10 7.43 12.73
CA TYR A 11 -12.73 7.07 12.37
C TYR A 11 -12.10 6.16 13.42
N ASP A 12 -12.19 6.52 14.70
CA ASP A 12 -11.60 5.73 15.79
C ASP A 12 -12.22 4.34 15.87
N ARG A 13 -13.55 4.27 15.74
CA ARG A 13 -14.29 3.02 15.73
C ARG A 13 -13.85 2.14 14.56
N ARG A 14 -13.84 2.66 13.34
CA ARG A 14 -13.43 1.93 12.12
C ARG A 14 -11.98 1.48 12.18
N LEU A 15 -11.09 2.34 12.68
CA LEU A 15 -9.68 2.00 12.79
C LEU A 15 -9.46 0.88 13.82
N ARG A 16 -10.18 0.91 14.94
CA ARG A 16 -10.19 -0.18 15.93
C ARG A 16 -10.71 -1.49 15.32
N GLU A 17 -11.84 -1.47 14.60
CA GLU A 17 -12.41 -2.64 13.93
C GLU A 17 -11.45 -3.27 12.91
N VAL A 18 -10.61 -2.48 12.25
CA VAL A 18 -9.63 -2.95 11.25
C VAL A 18 -8.31 -3.42 11.89
N LEU A 19 -7.85 -2.77 12.95
CA LEU A 19 -6.56 -3.08 13.58
C LEU A 19 -6.65 -4.18 14.64
N VAL A 20 -7.72 -4.15 15.43
CA VAL A 20 -7.92 -5.04 16.55
C VAL A 20 -8.78 -6.19 16.07
N SER A 21 -8.20 -7.40 16.03
CA SER A 21 -8.95 -8.65 15.86
C SER A 21 -10.08 -8.69 16.90
N THR A 22 -11.17 -9.39 16.61
CA THR A 22 -12.44 -9.52 17.38
C THR A 22 -12.36 -9.80 18.89
N GLU A 23 -11.16 -9.88 19.47
CA GLU A 23 -10.93 -9.94 20.91
C GLU A 23 -11.45 -8.65 21.59
N GLY A 24 -12.41 -8.84 22.50
CA GLY A 24 -13.07 -7.74 23.20
C GLY A 24 -12.13 -6.98 24.13
N MET A 25 -12.60 -5.81 24.58
CA MET A 25 -11.85 -4.95 25.49
C MET A 25 -11.49 -5.64 26.81
N HIS A 26 -10.25 -5.44 27.26
CA HIS A 26 -9.80 -5.85 28.58
C HIS A 26 -9.77 -4.64 29.52
N ALA A 27 -10.73 -4.55 30.43
CA ALA A 27 -10.79 -3.43 31.36
C ALA A 27 -9.58 -3.38 32.33
N ARG A 28 -8.89 -4.50 32.55
CA ARG A 28 -7.72 -4.59 33.43
C ARG A 28 -6.56 -5.23 32.68
N VAL A 29 -5.34 -5.03 33.18
CA VAL A 29 -4.17 -5.73 32.67
C VAL A 29 -4.32 -7.23 32.93
N GLN A 30 -4.07 -8.02 31.89
CA GLN A 30 -3.98 -9.47 31.98
C GLN A 30 -3.00 -10.01 30.93
N ASP A 31 -2.53 -11.24 31.15
CA ASP A 31 -1.86 -12.03 30.12
C ASP A 31 -2.91 -12.83 29.36
N VAL A 32 -2.99 -12.63 28.04
CA VAL A 32 -3.98 -13.27 27.16
C VAL A 32 -3.49 -14.63 26.64
N GLY A 33 -2.39 -15.14 27.18
CA GLY A 33 -1.76 -16.41 26.81
C GLY A 33 -0.59 -16.26 25.83
N ASP A 34 -0.19 -15.02 25.53
CA ASP A 34 0.94 -14.68 24.65
C ASP A 34 2.19 -14.26 25.43
N GLY A 35 2.15 -14.33 26.77
CA GLY A 35 3.26 -13.95 27.64
C GLY A 35 3.41 -12.44 27.78
N LYS A 36 2.42 -11.64 27.39
CA LYS A 36 2.46 -10.18 27.42
C LYS A 36 1.31 -9.61 28.25
N ALA A 37 1.60 -8.51 28.94
CA ALA A 37 0.62 -7.80 29.74
C ALA A 37 -0.19 -6.85 28.85
N THR A 38 -1.49 -7.11 28.69
CA THR A 38 -2.37 -6.41 27.75
C THR A 38 -3.59 -5.81 28.46
N ILE A 39 -3.99 -4.61 28.06
CA ILE A 39 -5.17 -3.87 28.57
C ILE A 39 -5.86 -3.10 27.44
N GLY A 40 -7.12 -2.73 27.64
CA GLY A 40 -7.92 -1.98 26.68
C GLY A 40 -8.15 -2.78 25.40
N TRP A 41 -7.99 -2.12 24.25
CA TRP A 41 -8.13 -2.71 22.92
C TRP A 41 -6.81 -3.28 22.40
N GLY A 42 -6.22 -4.21 23.16
CA GLY A 42 -4.96 -4.86 22.77
C GLY A 42 -3.69 -4.04 23.04
N TYR A 43 -3.75 -3.03 23.92
CA TYR A 43 -2.55 -2.29 24.31
C TYR A 43 -1.63 -3.16 25.17
N THR A 44 -0.51 -3.61 24.60
CA THR A 44 0.53 -4.32 25.35
C THR A 44 1.48 -3.35 26.06
N LEU A 45 1.65 -3.54 27.38
CA LEU A 45 2.56 -2.76 28.22
C LEU A 45 4.05 -3.10 28.02
N ASN A 46 4.39 -4.22 27.38
CA ASN A 46 5.76 -4.68 27.13
C ASN A 46 6.55 -3.81 26.11
N ARG A 47 6.53 -2.49 26.27
CA ARG A 47 7.24 -1.47 25.48
C ARG A 47 8.05 -0.56 26.41
N ASN A 48 8.71 0.46 25.85
CA ASN A 48 9.63 1.37 26.54
C ASN A 48 9.15 2.84 26.58
N GLU A 49 7.89 3.09 26.25
CA GLU A 49 7.32 4.43 26.13
C GLU A 49 5.90 4.53 26.72
N ASN A 50 5.57 3.64 27.66
CA ASN A 50 4.27 3.61 28.31
C ASN A 50 3.95 4.96 28.97
N VAL A 51 4.89 5.57 29.70
CA VAL A 51 4.66 6.87 30.34
C VAL A 51 4.23 7.94 29.33
N ALA A 52 4.89 7.98 28.17
CA ALA A 52 4.59 8.97 27.13
C ALA A 52 3.20 8.74 26.51
N ILE A 53 2.86 7.48 26.22
CA ILE A 53 1.55 7.13 25.63
C ILE A 53 0.42 7.41 26.62
N TRP A 54 0.55 6.98 27.87
CA TRP A 54 -0.49 7.19 28.87
C TRP A 54 -0.68 8.68 29.19
N THR A 55 0.40 9.47 29.23
CA THR A 55 0.29 10.93 29.36
C THR A 55 -0.46 11.54 28.17
N ARG A 56 -0.15 11.10 26.93
CA ARG A 56 -0.82 11.57 25.70
C ARG A 56 -2.31 11.18 25.66
N SER A 57 -2.70 10.09 26.31
CA SER A 57 -4.11 9.68 26.40
C SER A 57 -4.97 10.67 27.20
N GLY A 58 -4.35 11.54 28.01
CA GLY A 58 -5.04 12.52 28.84
C GLY A 58 -5.66 11.93 30.11
N MET A 59 -5.42 10.65 30.41
CA MET A 59 -5.88 10.02 31.64
C MET A 59 -5.03 10.44 32.85
N ASP A 60 -5.71 10.74 33.95
CA ASP A 60 -5.05 10.97 35.24
C ASP A 60 -4.51 9.65 35.81
N LEU A 61 -3.21 9.65 36.13
CA LEU A 61 -2.52 8.53 36.76
C LEU A 61 -2.16 8.86 38.20
N THR A 62 -2.34 7.89 39.10
CA THR A 62 -1.78 8.00 40.45
C THR A 62 -0.26 7.92 40.43
N PRO A 63 0.44 8.45 41.45
CA PRO A 63 1.90 8.31 41.54
C PRO A 63 2.37 6.84 41.49
N ALA A 64 1.61 5.92 42.07
CA ALA A 64 1.90 4.48 42.05
C ALA A 64 1.74 3.90 40.63
N GLN A 65 0.67 4.24 39.91
CA GLN A 65 0.46 3.81 38.53
C GLN A 65 1.59 4.32 37.61
N LEU A 66 1.95 5.60 37.76
CA LEU A 66 3.03 6.20 36.98
C LEU A 66 4.39 5.53 37.24
N GLU A 67 4.64 5.15 38.49
CA GLU A 67 5.86 4.43 38.87
C GLU A 67 5.91 3.03 38.24
N VAL A 68 4.80 2.29 38.22
CA VAL A 68 4.75 0.99 37.51
C VAL A 68 5.06 1.16 36.03
N LEU A 69 4.46 2.15 35.35
CA LEU A 69 4.76 2.40 33.92
C LEU A 69 6.25 2.72 33.69
N ARG A 70 6.87 3.54 34.57
CA ARG A 70 8.32 3.81 34.50
C ARG A 70 9.14 2.55 34.70
N GLN A 71 8.78 1.69 35.64
CA GLN A 71 9.48 0.44 35.88
C GLN A 71 9.42 -0.47 34.66
N VAL A 72 8.26 -0.59 34.02
CA VAL A 72 8.11 -1.36 32.77
C VAL A 72 8.98 -0.76 31.66
N ASP A 73 8.98 0.57 31.51
CA ASP A 73 9.74 1.25 30.45
C ASP A 73 11.26 1.01 30.56
N HIS A 74 11.78 0.92 31.78
CA HIS A 74 13.21 0.70 32.06
C HIS A 74 13.58 -0.78 32.27
N ALA A 75 12.59 -1.67 32.39
CA ALA A 75 12.82 -3.09 32.62
C ALA A 75 13.36 -3.80 31.38
N ARG A 76 14.15 -4.86 31.64
CA ARG A 76 14.59 -5.81 30.61
C ARG A 76 13.38 -6.53 30.02
N PRO A 77 13.39 -6.89 28.72
CA PRO A 77 12.24 -7.51 28.06
C PRO A 77 11.62 -8.69 28.80
N GLU A 78 12.44 -9.55 29.41
CA GLU A 78 12.03 -10.73 30.17
C GLU A 78 11.29 -10.41 31.48
N ASP A 79 11.50 -9.23 32.07
CA ASP A 79 10.92 -8.83 33.35
C ASP A 79 9.62 -8.02 33.16
N ARG A 80 9.39 -7.48 31.95
CA ARG A 80 8.30 -6.51 31.67
C ARG A 80 6.92 -7.06 31.99
N THR A 81 6.61 -8.29 31.61
CA THR A 81 5.27 -8.87 31.81
C THR A 81 4.94 -8.95 33.30
N ALA A 82 5.86 -9.46 34.10
CA ALA A 82 5.67 -9.63 35.54
C ALA A 82 5.43 -8.28 36.24
N ILE A 83 6.18 -7.24 35.86
CA ILE A 83 6.01 -5.88 36.41
C ILE A 83 4.68 -5.29 35.95
N ALA A 84 4.37 -5.40 34.65
CA ALA A 84 3.18 -4.79 34.06
C ALA A 84 1.87 -5.42 34.56
N LEU A 85 1.85 -6.70 34.92
CA LEU A 85 0.70 -7.34 35.57
C LEU A 85 0.36 -6.74 36.94
N GLY A 86 1.30 -6.02 37.56
CA GLY A 86 1.07 -5.23 38.78
C GLY A 86 0.43 -3.85 38.53
N PHE A 87 0.17 -3.46 37.28
CA PHE A 87 -0.46 -2.18 36.97
C PHE A 87 -1.96 -2.20 37.29
N GLU A 88 -2.32 -1.62 38.43
CA GLU A 88 -3.70 -1.57 38.91
C GLU A 88 -4.46 -0.39 38.31
N ARG A 89 -5.19 -0.63 37.20
CA ARG A 89 -6.18 0.29 36.65
C ARG A 89 -7.35 -0.48 36.02
N VAL A 90 -8.55 0.09 36.15
CA VAL A 90 -9.75 -0.39 35.47
C VAL A 90 -10.15 0.66 34.46
N LEU A 91 -10.09 0.33 33.18
CA LEU A 91 -10.51 1.22 32.10
C LEU A 91 -12.02 1.11 31.87
N THR A 92 -12.67 2.26 31.73
CA THR A 92 -13.92 2.39 30.99
C THR A 92 -13.67 2.26 29.49
N GLU A 93 -14.72 2.06 28.70
CA GLU A 93 -14.59 1.98 27.24
C GLU A 93 -14.00 3.27 26.65
N GLU A 94 -14.40 4.44 27.17
CA GLU A 94 -13.86 5.73 26.71
C GLU A 94 -12.36 5.85 27.03
N GLU A 95 -11.93 5.45 28.22
CA GLU A 95 -10.51 5.44 28.58
C GLU A 95 -9.70 4.45 27.73
N ALA A 96 -10.27 3.29 27.38
CA ALA A 96 -9.65 2.36 26.45
C ALA A 96 -9.53 2.95 25.02
N ASN A 97 -10.53 3.72 24.57
CA ASN A 97 -10.46 4.44 23.29
C ASN A 97 -9.39 5.54 23.32
N GLN A 98 -9.28 6.29 24.42
CA GLN A 98 -8.23 7.30 24.62
C GLN A 98 -6.83 6.68 24.60
N LEU A 99 -6.64 5.56 25.30
CA LEU A 99 -5.37 4.82 25.30
C LEU A 99 -5.04 4.29 23.90
N TYR A 100 -6.03 3.73 23.22
CA TYR A 100 -5.89 3.24 21.86
C TYR A 100 -5.41 4.35 20.92
N ARG A 101 -6.12 5.48 20.85
CA ARG A 101 -5.74 6.67 20.06
C ARG A 101 -4.31 7.11 20.36
N ALA A 102 -3.96 7.23 21.63
CA ALA A 102 -2.62 7.65 22.03
C ALA A 102 -1.53 6.66 21.58
N SER A 103 -1.86 5.36 21.53
CA SER A 103 -0.92 4.29 21.16
C SER A 103 -0.75 4.11 19.65
N ILE A 104 -1.71 4.57 18.83
CA ILE A 104 -1.66 4.43 17.37
C ILE A 104 -1.10 5.68 16.66
N HIS A 105 -0.93 6.79 17.38
CA HIS A 105 -0.60 8.09 16.83
C HIS A 105 0.64 8.08 15.91
N GLU A 106 1.67 7.30 16.23
CA GLU A 106 2.86 7.18 15.38
C GLU A 106 2.57 6.58 14.00
N TYR A 107 1.59 5.67 13.90
CA TYR A 107 1.18 5.04 12.64
C TYR A 107 0.26 5.94 11.82
N GLU A 108 -0.38 6.92 12.45
CA GLU A 108 -1.18 7.94 11.77
C GLU A 108 -0.31 9.05 11.17
N ALA A 109 0.84 9.33 11.77
CA ALA A 109 1.69 10.47 11.41
C ALA A 109 2.07 10.52 9.91
N PRO A 110 2.37 9.41 9.20
CA PRO A 110 2.61 9.46 7.76
C PRO A 110 1.38 9.94 6.97
N ALA A 111 0.19 9.44 7.30
CA ALA A 111 -1.05 9.85 6.63
C ALA A 111 -1.42 11.30 6.93
N GLU A 112 -1.15 11.77 8.16
CA GLU A 112 -1.28 13.18 8.53
C GLU A 112 -0.31 14.07 7.76
N GLY A 113 0.95 13.64 7.62
CA GLY A 113 1.98 14.33 6.84
C GLY A 113 1.60 14.47 5.37
N ALA A 114 0.93 13.47 4.80
CA ALA A 114 0.38 13.49 3.44
C ALA A 114 -0.94 14.27 3.31
N GLY A 115 -1.40 14.93 4.38
CA GLY A 115 -2.61 15.75 4.37
C GLY A 115 -3.92 14.96 4.30
N MET A 116 -3.92 13.66 4.61
CA MET A 116 -5.14 12.85 4.56
C MET A 116 -6.10 13.26 5.70
N PRO A 117 -7.34 13.65 5.37
CA PRO A 117 -8.35 13.96 6.38
C PRO A 117 -8.75 12.68 7.13
N LEU A 118 -9.59 12.84 8.16
CA LEU A 118 -10.25 11.69 8.76
C LEU A 118 -11.20 11.08 7.73
N SER A 119 -10.82 9.92 7.22
CA SER A 119 -11.51 9.26 6.12
C SER A 119 -11.34 7.74 6.16
N VAL A 120 -12.16 7.04 5.38
CA VAL A 120 -12.03 5.59 5.19
C VAL A 120 -10.69 5.23 4.57
N GLU A 121 -10.21 6.03 3.61
CA GLU A 121 -8.91 5.83 2.96
C GLU A 121 -7.77 5.92 3.98
N ARG A 122 -7.86 6.87 4.93
CA ARG A 122 -6.88 7.01 6.00
C ARG A 122 -6.89 5.78 6.91
N VAL A 123 -8.05 5.19 7.22
CA VAL A 123 -8.13 3.93 7.99
C VAL A 123 -7.34 2.81 7.32
N ALA A 124 -7.50 2.63 6.00
CA ALA A 124 -6.76 1.61 5.25
C ALA A 124 -5.23 1.83 5.30
N VAL A 125 -4.79 3.07 5.03
CA VAL A 125 -3.37 3.43 5.01
C VAL A 125 -2.73 3.31 6.40
N VAL A 126 -3.44 3.70 7.46
CA VAL A 126 -2.96 3.50 8.84
C VAL A 126 -2.90 2.01 9.18
N SER A 127 -3.85 1.18 8.73
CA SER A 127 -3.77 -0.28 8.92
C SER A 127 -2.54 -0.89 8.29
N VAL A 128 -2.23 -0.49 7.05
CA VAL A 128 -1.01 -0.91 6.36
C VAL A 128 0.22 -0.44 7.13
N THR A 129 0.22 0.80 7.60
CA THR A 129 1.35 1.41 8.34
C THR A 129 1.58 0.72 9.68
N TYR A 130 0.52 0.38 10.40
CA TYR A 130 0.58 -0.42 11.63
C TYR A 130 1.20 -1.79 11.38
N ASN A 131 0.78 -2.46 10.30
CA ASN A 131 1.28 -3.80 9.98
C ASN A 131 2.71 -3.81 9.41
N ARG A 132 3.09 -2.79 8.64
CA ARG A 132 4.39 -2.71 7.95
C ARG A 132 5.46 -1.96 8.77
N GLY A 133 5.03 -1.08 9.67
CA GLY A 133 5.85 -0.14 10.41
C GLY A 133 6.05 1.19 9.66
N VAL A 134 6.11 2.28 10.44
CA VAL A 134 6.26 3.66 9.96
C VAL A 134 7.46 3.82 9.03
N GLY A 135 8.64 3.32 9.42
CA GLY A 135 9.86 3.45 8.63
C GLY A 135 9.79 2.75 7.27
N ALA A 136 9.05 1.65 7.16
CA ALA A 136 8.87 0.92 5.91
C ALA A 136 7.83 1.58 4.98
N MET A 137 7.02 2.50 5.51
CA MET A 137 6.07 3.30 4.74
C MET A 137 6.66 4.64 4.33
N GLN A 138 7.59 5.24 5.09
CA GLN A 138 8.03 6.64 4.93
C GLN A 138 8.44 7.08 3.51
N ARG A 139 8.89 6.16 2.65
CA ARG A 139 9.29 6.45 1.25
C ARG A 139 8.58 5.54 0.24
N HIS A 140 7.43 5.00 0.62
CA HIS A 140 6.68 4.12 -0.26
C HIS A 140 5.99 4.94 -1.36
N PRO A 141 5.98 4.48 -2.64
CA PRO A 141 5.32 5.18 -3.76
C PRO A 141 3.80 5.44 -3.58
N VAL A 142 3.20 4.87 -2.55
CA VAL A 142 1.79 5.12 -2.21
C VAL A 142 1.57 6.57 -1.79
N TRP A 143 2.58 7.22 -1.20
CA TRP A 143 2.47 8.63 -0.80
C TRP A 143 2.49 9.54 -2.02
N ASP A 144 3.37 9.29 -2.99
CA ASP A 144 3.39 10.05 -4.25
C ASP A 144 2.02 9.97 -4.97
N ALA A 145 1.40 8.79 -4.98
CA ALA A 145 0.07 8.58 -5.55
C ALA A 145 -1.03 9.33 -4.77
N ILE A 146 -1.02 9.26 -3.43
CA ILE A 146 -1.99 9.96 -2.57
C ILE A 146 -1.85 11.49 -2.72
N GLU A 147 -0.63 12.02 -2.68
CA GLU A 147 -0.34 13.45 -2.80
C GLU A 147 -0.66 13.96 -4.21
N GLY A 148 -0.40 13.14 -5.24
CA GLY A 148 -0.80 13.41 -6.63
C GLY A 148 -2.30 13.25 -6.89
N GLY A 149 -3.06 12.74 -5.92
CA GLY A 149 -4.49 12.49 -6.05
C GLY A 149 -4.85 11.34 -6.99
N ASP A 150 -3.88 10.46 -7.30
CA ASP A 150 -4.03 9.28 -8.15
C ASP A 150 -4.55 8.10 -7.31
N ARG A 151 -5.88 8.02 -7.23
CA ARG A 151 -6.58 6.97 -6.47
C ARG A 151 -6.25 5.57 -6.99
N ALA A 152 -6.22 5.41 -8.32
CA ALA A 152 -6.01 4.13 -8.96
C ALA A 152 -4.62 3.59 -8.64
N GLU A 153 -3.59 4.43 -8.76
CA GLU A 153 -2.23 4.07 -8.39
C GLU A 153 -2.12 3.81 -6.89
N ALA A 154 -2.71 4.64 -6.03
CA ALA A 154 -2.68 4.42 -4.58
C ALA A 154 -3.32 3.08 -4.19
N TRP A 155 -4.46 2.73 -4.79
CA TRP A 155 -5.12 1.44 -4.60
C TRP A 155 -4.22 0.28 -5.04
N TYR A 156 -3.58 0.39 -6.20
CA TYR A 156 -2.64 -0.62 -6.67
C TYR A 156 -1.45 -0.79 -5.72
N GLN A 157 -0.87 0.32 -5.27
CA GLN A 157 0.23 0.29 -4.32
C GLN A 157 -0.17 -0.43 -3.03
N LEU A 158 -1.37 -0.14 -2.49
CA LEU A 158 -1.90 -0.81 -1.30
C LEU A 158 -2.15 -2.30 -1.53
N ARG A 159 -2.82 -2.67 -2.62
CA ARG A 159 -3.20 -4.06 -2.92
C ARG A 159 -2.00 -4.94 -3.26
N TYR A 160 -1.03 -4.43 -4.01
CA TYR A 160 0.02 -5.23 -4.63
C TYR A 160 1.45 -4.93 -4.14
N ASN A 161 1.76 -3.71 -3.69
CA ASN A 161 3.15 -3.34 -3.38
C ASN A 161 3.43 -3.12 -1.88
N CYS A 162 2.41 -2.81 -1.09
CA CYS A 162 2.52 -2.59 0.35
C CYS A 162 2.74 -3.85 1.21
N TRP A 163 3.03 -5.02 0.63
CA TRP A 163 3.08 -6.30 1.37
C TRP A 163 4.39 -6.54 2.16
N GLY A 164 5.56 -6.15 1.65
CA GLY A 164 6.85 -6.22 2.37
C GLY A 164 7.89 -7.10 1.68
N SER A 165 8.84 -7.66 2.43
CA SER A 165 9.89 -8.56 1.92
C SER A 165 9.96 -9.92 2.62
N ARG A 166 9.11 -10.17 3.63
CA ARG A 166 9.10 -11.42 4.40
C ARG A 166 8.37 -12.53 3.63
N ALA A 167 9.10 -13.23 2.77
CA ALA A 167 8.56 -14.26 1.88
C ALA A 167 7.77 -15.37 2.60
N ASN A 168 8.20 -15.77 3.80
CA ASN A 168 7.52 -16.79 4.60
C ASN A 168 6.13 -16.36 5.12
N ALA A 169 5.90 -15.05 5.26
CA ALA A 169 4.63 -14.47 5.70
C ALA A 169 3.79 -13.92 4.54
N GLU A 170 4.29 -14.00 3.29
CA GLU A 170 3.69 -13.33 2.13
C GLU A 170 2.21 -13.67 1.97
N GLY A 171 1.82 -14.95 2.04
CA GLY A 171 0.41 -15.34 1.87
C GLY A 171 -0.54 -14.73 2.92
N GLY A 172 -0.07 -14.55 4.17
CA GLY A 172 -0.85 -13.87 5.21
C GLY A 172 -0.91 -12.36 5.00
N LEU A 173 0.19 -11.76 4.55
CA LEU A 173 0.27 -10.34 4.24
C LEU A 173 -0.59 -9.97 3.02
N ARG A 174 -0.57 -10.79 1.95
CA ARG A 174 -1.41 -10.61 0.76
C ARG A 174 -2.90 -10.64 1.10
N LYS A 175 -3.31 -11.59 1.96
CA LYS A 175 -4.69 -11.65 2.48
C LYS A 175 -5.12 -10.32 3.10
N ARG A 176 -4.25 -9.73 3.94
CA ARG A 176 -4.52 -8.45 4.61
C ARG A 176 -4.54 -7.28 3.63
N ARG A 177 -3.61 -7.25 2.66
CA ARG A 177 -3.55 -6.19 1.64
C ARG A 177 -4.75 -6.18 0.70
N PHE A 178 -5.31 -7.35 0.36
CA PHE A 178 -6.57 -7.39 -0.38
C PHE A 178 -7.72 -6.74 0.41
N ALA A 179 -7.85 -7.03 1.70
CA ALA A 179 -8.86 -6.40 2.56
C ALA A 179 -8.64 -4.89 2.75
N GLU A 180 -7.40 -4.45 2.97
CA GLU A 180 -7.10 -3.02 3.15
C GLU A 180 -7.30 -2.21 1.86
N ALA A 181 -7.02 -2.80 0.70
CA ALA A 181 -7.31 -2.18 -0.58
C ALA A 181 -8.82 -2.10 -0.86
N GLU A 182 -9.62 -3.07 -0.39
CA GLU A 182 -11.09 -2.98 -0.43
C GLU A 182 -11.60 -1.81 0.42
N ILE A 183 -11.07 -1.67 1.65
CA ILE A 183 -11.38 -0.52 2.51
C ILE A 183 -11.02 0.79 1.80
N PHE A 184 -9.83 0.88 1.21
CA PHE A 184 -9.40 2.07 0.48
C PHE A 184 -10.29 2.37 -0.74
N GLY A 185 -10.71 1.34 -1.48
CA GLY A 185 -11.60 1.45 -2.63
C GLY A 185 -10.92 2.00 -3.89
N LEU A 186 -11.14 1.36 -5.03
CA LEU A 186 -10.55 1.75 -6.32
C LEU A 186 -11.15 3.03 -6.90
N TYR A 187 -12.40 3.33 -6.53
CA TYR A 187 -13.20 4.44 -7.05
C TYR A 187 -13.56 5.44 -5.96
N ASP A 188 -13.74 6.70 -6.34
CA ASP A 188 -14.36 7.73 -5.50
C ASP A 188 -15.83 7.34 -5.24
N ASP A 189 -16.56 6.92 -6.29
CA ASP A 189 -17.89 6.29 -6.20
C ASP A 189 -18.05 5.19 -7.28
N PRO A 190 -18.09 3.90 -6.91
CA PRO A 190 -18.22 2.81 -7.87
C PRO A 190 -19.55 2.80 -8.63
N GLU A 191 -20.60 3.44 -8.10
CA GLU A 191 -21.91 3.54 -8.76
C GLU A 191 -21.96 4.69 -9.78
N ALA A 192 -20.98 5.60 -9.75
CA ALA A 192 -20.97 6.83 -10.54
C ALA A 192 -19.59 7.12 -11.18
N VAL A 193 -18.94 6.10 -11.75
CA VAL A 193 -17.61 6.21 -12.34
C VAL A 193 -17.59 7.15 -13.56
N SER A 194 -16.70 8.15 -13.52
CA SER A 194 -16.46 9.08 -14.63
C SER A 194 -15.62 8.46 -15.76
N VAL A 195 -15.55 9.09 -16.94
CA VAL A 195 -14.68 8.58 -18.02
C VAL A 195 -13.22 8.71 -17.63
N GLU A 196 -12.88 9.82 -16.99
CA GLU A 196 -11.55 10.20 -16.56
C GLU A 196 -11.04 9.21 -15.50
N GLU A 197 -11.87 8.88 -14.52
CA GLU A 197 -11.56 7.87 -13.51
C GLU A 197 -11.45 6.47 -14.12
N ALA A 198 -12.37 6.09 -15.03
CA ALA A 198 -12.28 4.82 -15.73
C ALA A 198 -11.00 4.70 -16.58
N ALA A 199 -10.59 5.80 -17.22
CA ALA A 199 -9.35 5.88 -17.98
C ALA A 199 -8.11 5.79 -17.07
N ALA A 200 -8.13 6.44 -15.90
CA ALA A 200 -7.07 6.34 -14.90
C ALA A 200 -6.92 4.91 -14.36
N VAL A 201 -8.03 4.25 -14.02
CA VAL A 201 -8.04 2.85 -13.59
C VAL A 201 -7.47 1.93 -14.67
N TYR A 202 -7.88 2.11 -15.94
CA TYR A 202 -7.34 1.31 -17.03
C TYR A 202 -5.86 1.60 -17.30
N ALA A 203 -5.41 2.85 -17.17
CA ALA A 203 -4.01 3.22 -17.33
C ALA A 203 -3.13 2.53 -16.26
N MET A 204 -3.52 2.63 -14.99
CA MET A 204 -2.88 1.92 -13.88
C MET A 204 -2.88 0.40 -14.13
N TYR A 205 -4.04 -0.16 -14.48
CA TYR A 205 -4.17 -1.61 -14.70
C TYR A 205 -3.24 -2.10 -15.82
N ARG A 206 -3.17 -1.38 -16.94
CA ARG A 206 -2.28 -1.74 -18.05
C ARG A 206 -0.81 -1.65 -17.66
N GLU A 207 -0.42 -0.55 -17.02
CA GLU A 207 0.97 -0.33 -16.60
C GLU A 207 1.45 -1.46 -15.68
N HIS A 208 0.59 -1.89 -14.76
CA HIS A 208 0.95 -2.91 -13.76
C HIS A 208 0.41 -4.31 -14.07
N HIS A 209 -0.10 -4.55 -15.28
CA HIS A 209 -0.82 -5.76 -15.65
C HIS A 209 -0.04 -7.04 -15.30
N ALA A 210 1.26 -7.06 -15.58
CA ALA A 210 2.12 -8.21 -15.32
C ALA A 210 2.26 -8.51 -13.81
N GLU A 211 2.37 -7.47 -12.97
CA GLU A 211 2.46 -7.63 -11.52
C GLU A 211 1.12 -8.07 -10.92
N ILE A 212 0.02 -7.47 -11.38
CA ILE A 212 -1.33 -7.82 -10.99
C ILE A 212 -1.61 -9.29 -11.31
N ASP A 213 -1.38 -9.74 -12.56
CA ASP A 213 -1.57 -11.15 -12.94
C ASP A 213 -0.71 -12.09 -12.08
N ARG A 214 0.56 -11.74 -11.85
CA ARG A 214 1.47 -12.54 -11.03
C ARG A 214 0.94 -12.74 -9.62
N VAL A 215 0.45 -11.68 -8.98
CA VAL A 215 -0.06 -11.75 -7.61
C VAL A 215 -1.40 -12.48 -7.57
N GLU A 216 -2.33 -12.14 -8.45
CA GLU A 216 -3.66 -12.76 -8.50
C GLU A 216 -3.57 -14.26 -8.81
N ARG A 217 -2.70 -14.68 -9.73
CA ARG A 217 -2.45 -16.10 -10.03
C ARG A 217 -1.90 -16.89 -8.84
N ARG A 218 -1.14 -16.23 -7.96
CA ARG A 218 -0.49 -16.88 -6.82
C ARG A 218 -1.32 -16.83 -5.55
N PHE A 219 -2.17 -15.81 -5.39
CA PHE A 219 -2.85 -15.53 -4.14
C PHE A 219 -4.33 -15.17 -4.25
N GLY A 220 -4.89 -14.92 -5.43
CA GLY A 220 -6.29 -14.50 -5.59
C GLY A 220 -6.97 -15.21 -6.76
N LEU A 221 -7.53 -14.42 -7.68
CA LEU A 221 -8.21 -14.89 -8.88
C LEU A 221 -7.80 -13.98 -10.03
N THR A 222 -7.17 -14.54 -11.07
CA THR A 222 -6.77 -13.72 -12.24
C THR A 222 -7.98 -13.13 -12.94
N VAL A 223 -7.77 -12.09 -13.76
CA VAL A 223 -8.84 -11.46 -14.54
C VAL A 223 -9.59 -12.45 -15.44
N ASP A 224 -8.89 -13.49 -15.91
CA ASP A 224 -9.45 -14.59 -16.72
C ASP A 224 -10.05 -15.76 -15.89
N GLY A 225 -10.16 -15.61 -14.57
CA GLY A 225 -10.80 -16.59 -13.68
C GLY A 225 -9.91 -17.76 -13.25
N VAL A 226 -8.58 -17.65 -13.32
CA VAL A 226 -7.67 -18.69 -12.79
C VAL A 226 -7.50 -18.50 -11.30
N GLU A 227 -8.06 -19.43 -10.51
CA GLU A 227 -8.06 -19.37 -9.05
C GLU A 227 -6.75 -19.89 -8.44
N ALA A 228 -6.18 -19.12 -7.51
CA ALA A 228 -5.03 -19.52 -6.71
C ALA A 228 -5.37 -20.59 -5.67
N ARG A 229 -4.37 -21.38 -5.26
CA ARG A 229 -4.52 -22.39 -4.20
C ARG A 229 -3.43 -22.22 -3.12
N PRO A 230 -3.76 -21.72 -1.91
CA PRO A 230 -5.09 -21.23 -1.49
C PRO A 230 -5.40 -19.82 -2.03
N ASN A 231 -6.69 -19.56 -2.26
CA ASN A 231 -7.23 -18.24 -2.60
C ASN A 231 -7.31 -17.36 -1.34
N ARG A 232 -6.50 -16.30 -1.30
CA ARG A 232 -6.41 -15.35 -0.19
C ARG A 232 -7.54 -14.33 -0.18
N ILE A 233 -8.20 -14.06 -1.31
CA ILE A 233 -9.42 -13.24 -1.34
C ILE A 233 -10.53 -13.98 -0.59
N ALA A 234 -10.77 -15.25 -0.93
CA ALA A 234 -11.75 -16.09 -0.22
C ALA A 234 -11.42 -16.23 1.28
N HIS A 235 -10.14 -16.35 1.63
CA HIS A 235 -9.74 -16.36 3.04
C HIS A 235 -9.94 -15.01 3.73
N ALA A 236 -9.74 -13.87 3.06
CA ALA A 236 -10.01 -12.57 3.64
C ALA A 236 -11.50 -12.42 3.95
N ASN A 237 -12.37 -12.78 3.01
CA ASN A 237 -13.83 -12.71 3.20
C ASN A 237 -14.33 -13.61 4.33
N ARG A 238 -13.70 -14.78 4.51
CA ARG A 238 -14.02 -15.69 5.62
C ARG A 238 -13.47 -15.22 6.96
N ASP A 239 -12.21 -14.78 6.99
CA ASP A 239 -11.46 -14.56 8.24
C ASP A 239 -11.63 -13.13 8.79
N TYR A 240 -12.20 -12.19 8.02
CA TYR A 240 -12.43 -10.80 8.41
C TYR A 240 -13.92 -10.39 8.32
N PRO A 241 -14.83 -11.07 9.03
CA PRO A 241 -16.27 -10.85 8.89
C PRO A 241 -16.71 -9.42 9.23
N ASP A 242 -16.04 -8.76 10.18
CA ASP A 242 -16.38 -7.37 10.55
C ASP A 242 -15.98 -6.37 9.45
N ILE A 243 -14.85 -6.60 8.78
CA ILE A 243 -14.46 -5.80 7.60
C ILE A 243 -15.49 -6.02 6.49
N VAL A 244 -15.89 -7.27 6.23
CA VAL A 244 -16.88 -7.59 5.22
C VAL A 244 -18.24 -6.95 5.52
N ALA A 245 -18.67 -6.98 6.78
CA ALA A 245 -19.95 -6.39 7.19
C ALA A 245 -19.99 -4.86 6.98
N ILE A 246 -18.85 -4.18 7.07
CA ILE A 246 -18.76 -2.72 6.99
C ILE A 246 -18.46 -2.23 5.56
N TYR A 247 -17.56 -2.92 4.86
CA TYR A 247 -16.99 -2.47 3.59
C TYR A 247 -17.41 -3.33 2.39
N GLY A 248 -18.09 -4.46 2.62
CA GLY A 248 -18.40 -5.44 1.60
C GLY A 248 -17.31 -6.49 1.46
N GLU A 249 -17.61 -7.49 0.63
CA GLU A 249 -16.65 -8.55 0.31
C GLU A 249 -15.46 -7.97 -0.47
N VAL A 250 -14.26 -8.47 -0.15
CA VAL A 250 -13.05 -8.23 -0.94
C VAL A 250 -13.28 -8.76 -2.35
N GLN A 251 -13.22 -7.84 -3.31
CA GLN A 251 -13.52 -8.11 -4.71
C GLN A 251 -12.34 -8.78 -5.43
N THR A 252 -12.66 -9.62 -6.42
CA THR A 252 -11.66 -10.13 -7.38
C THR A 252 -11.17 -8.98 -8.26
N ILE A 253 -10.02 -9.13 -8.93
CA ILE A 253 -9.58 -8.09 -9.86
C ILE A 253 -10.58 -7.87 -11.01
N ALA A 254 -11.27 -8.91 -11.47
CA ALA A 254 -12.26 -8.81 -12.54
C ALA A 254 -13.48 -7.99 -12.11
N ASP A 255 -13.93 -8.16 -10.86
CA ASP A 255 -15.04 -7.41 -10.28
C ASP A 255 -14.63 -5.97 -9.95
N SER A 256 -13.44 -5.78 -9.36
CA SER A 256 -12.89 -4.45 -9.09
C SER A 256 -12.76 -3.61 -10.36
N LEU A 257 -12.45 -4.19 -11.52
CA LEU A 257 -12.29 -3.47 -12.78
C LEU A 257 -13.60 -3.22 -13.54
N GLU A 258 -14.69 -3.90 -13.18
CA GLU A 258 -15.94 -3.88 -13.94
C GLU A 258 -16.52 -2.47 -14.13
N PRO A 259 -16.62 -1.60 -13.10
CA PRO A 259 -17.15 -0.25 -13.28
C PRO A 259 -16.36 0.57 -14.31
N ALA A 260 -15.02 0.52 -14.26
CA ALA A 260 -14.16 1.20 -15.23
C ALA A 260 -14.28 0.57 -16.63
N ARG A 261 -14.28 -0.76 -16.72
CA ARG A 261 -14.40 -1.49 -17.98
C ARG A 261 -15.68 -1.12 -18.71
N SER A 262 -16.83 -1.23 -18.02
CA SER A 262 -18.13 -0.88 -18.57
C SER A 262 -18.20 0.60 -18.99
N ARG A 263 -17.77 1.52 -18.11
CA ARG A 263 -17.83 2.96 -18.39
C ARG A 263 -16.97 3.38 -19.58
N LEU A 264 -15.72 2.91 -19.61
CA LEU A 264 -14.74 3.29 -20.63
C LEU A 264 -15.09 2.68 -21.98
N LEU A 265 -15.42 1.39 -22.03
CA LEU A 265 -15.77 0.73 -23.28
C LEU A 265 -17.04 1.32 -23.90
N ALA A 266 -18.08 1.60 -23.10
CA ALA A 266 -19.29 2.26 -23.59
C ALA A 266 -18.97 3.63 -24.22
N HIS A 267 -18.21 4.47 -23.51
CA HIS A 267 -17.81 5.79 -23.98
C HIS A 267 -16.99 5.73 -25.28
N LEU A 268 -15.96 4.88 -25.31
CA LEU A 268 -15.09 4.76 -26.47
C LEU A 268 -15.83 4.22 -27.69
N ARG A 269 -16.75 3.26 -27.50
CA ARG A 269 -17.57 2.72 -28.61
C ARG A 269 -18.54 3.76 -29.16
N GLU A 270 -19.15 4.57 -28.31
CA GLU A 270 -20.03 5.66 -28.73
C GLU A 270 -19.27 6.73 -29.52
N ARG A 271 -18.10 7.13 -29.02
CA ARG A 271 -17.27 8.18 -29.61
C ARG A 271 -16.50 7.74 -30.86
N TYR A 272 -16.10 6.48 -30.90
CA TYR A 272 -15.27 5.88 -31.97
C TYR A 272 -15.94 4.62 -32.54
N PRO A 273 -17.14 4.74 -33.17
CA PRO A 273 -17.90 3.58 -33.63
C PRO A 273 -17.16 2.74 -34.67
N ALA A 274 -16.27 3.35 -35.46
CA ALA A 274 -15.41 2.63 -36.41
C ALA A 274 -14.43 1.67 -35.73
N LEU A 275 -14.10 1.88 -34.45
CA LEU A 275 -13.19 1.06 -33.66
C LEU A 275 -13.93 0.13 -32.69
N ALA A 276 -15.27 0.11 -32.70
CA ALA A 276 -16.06 -0.63 -31.71
C ALA A 276 -15.72 -2.13 -31.66
N GLY A 277 -15.35 -2.73 -32.79
CA GLY A 277 -14.91 -4.14 -32.85
C GLY A 277 -13.56 -4.42 -32.17
N GLU A 278 -12.72 -3.41 -31.94
CA GLU A 278 -11.44 -3.51 -31.23
C GLU A 278 -11.55 -3.10 -29.76
N LEU A 279 -12.68 -2.53 -29.35
CA LEU A 279 -12.97 -2.08 -27.99
C LEU A 279 -13.75 -3.19 -27.29
N THR A 280 -13.12 -4.31 -26.97
CA THR A 280 -13.78 -5.46 -26.32
C THR A 280 -13.33 -5.65 -24.87
N GLU A 281 -14.11 -6.40 -24.10
CA GLU A 281 -13.76 -6.75 -22.71
C GLU A 281 -12.49 -7.58 -22.66
N GLU A 282 -12.29 -8.51 -23.59
CA GLU A 282 -11.08 -9.32 -23.66
C GLU A 282 -9.83 -8.45 -23.88
N ARG A 283 -9.94 -7.44 -24.75
CA ARG A 283 -8.83 -6.52 -25.01
C ARG A 283 -8.59 -5.57 -23.84
N PHE A 284 -9.65 -5.16 -23.12
CA PHE A 284 -9.51 -4.43 -21.87
C PHE A 284 -8.78 -5.29 -20.82
N ASN A 285 -9.26 -6.51 -20.59
CA ASN A 285 -8.69 -7.42 -19.60
C ASN A 285 -7.23 -7.77 -19.89
N ALA A 286 -6.86 -7.87 -21.17
CA ALA A 286 -5.48 -8.12 -21.58
C ALA A 286 -4.58 -6.85 -21.61
N GLY A 287 -5.12 -5.66 -21.28
CA GLY A 287 -4.36 -4.40 -21.33
C GLY A 287 -3.99 -3.95 -22.76
N LEU A 288 -4.74 -4.36 -23.78
CA LEU A 288 -4.41 -4.19 -25.21
C LEU A 288 -5.11 -3.01 -25.91
N ILE A 289 -5.93 -2.23 -25.18
CA ILE A 289 -6.45 -0.95 -25.67
C ILE A 289 -5.34 0.09 -25.55
N ASP A 290 -4.92 0.69 -26.67
CA ASP A 290 -3.86 1.69 -26.75
C ASP A 290 -4.40 3.10 -26.43
N PRO A 291 -4.00 3.73 -25.31
CA PRO A 291 -4.40 5.10 -24.98
C PRO A 291 -4.00 6.15 -26.00
N GLY A 292 -2.93 5.92 -26.75
CA GLY A 292 -2.44 6.88 -27.75
C GLY A 292 -3.48 7.15 -28.85
N ARG A 293 -4.43 6.23 -29.04
CA ARG A 293 -5.57 6.37 -29.96
C ARG A 293 -6.72 7.19 -29.38
N PHE A 294 -6.72 7.41 -28.06
CA PHE A 294 -7.78 8.09 -27.31
C PHE A 294 -7.20 9.20 -26.41
N PRO A 295 -6.38 10.12 -26.95
CA PRO A 295 -5.57 11.02 -26.12
C PRO A 295 -6.41 11.98 -25.27
N ARG A 296 -7.68 12.24 -25.60
CA ARG A 296 -8.53 13.13 -24.80
C ARG A 296 -8.95 12.50 -23.49
N GLU A 297 -9.38 11.24 -23.55
CA GLU A 297 -9.81 10.46 -22.39
C GLU A 297 -8.64 10.19 -21.44
N PHE A 298 -7.45 9.95 -21.98
CA PHE A 298 -6.27 9.59 -21.19
C PHE A 298 -5.36 10.78 -20.81
N ALA A 299 -5.48 11.96 -21.44
CA ALA A 299 -4.74 13.16 -21.02
C ALA A 299 -5.23 13.70 -19.67
N LEU A 300 -6.53 13.61 -19.41
CA LEU A 300 -7.14 14.03 -18.14
C LEU A 300 -6.71 13.13 -16.97
N ALA A 301 -6.42 11.85 -17.25
CA ALA A 301 -5.90 10.89 -16.28
C ALA A 301 -4.41 11.11 -15.94
N ALA A 302 -3.64 11.77 -16.81
CA ALA A 302 -2.18 11.97 -16.65
C ALA A 302 -1.79 13.23 -15.84
N GLY A 303 -2.76 13.86 -15.15
CA GLY A 303 -2.49 15.02 -14.28
C GLY A 303 -2.58 16.39 -14.97
N GLU A 304 -3.07 16.51 -16.21
CA GLU A 304 -3.48 17.80 -16.76
C GLU A 304 -4.97 18.08 -16.45
N GLY A 305 -5.31 18.38 -15.18
CA GLY A 305 -6.61 18.99 -14.88
C GLY A 305 -7.13 18.95 -13.45
N ALA A 306 -6.69 19.90 -12.61
CA ALA A 306 -7.59 20.55 -11.65
C ALA A 306 -7.06 21.94 -11.24
N GLN A 307 -7.43 22.99 -11.98
CA GLN A 307 -7.77 24.28 -11.39
C GLN A 307 -8.70 25.07 -12.33
N PRO A 308 -9.94 25.38 -11.91
CA PRO A 308 -10.70 26.45 -12.52
C PRO A 308 -10.37 27.77 -11.81
N GLY A 309 -9.59 28.63 -12.48
CA GLY A 309 -9.50 30.07 -12.16
C GLY A 309 -8.09 30.63 -12.02
N ASN A 310 -7.51 31.13 -13.12
CA ASN A 310 -7.06 32.52 -13.34
C ASN A 310 -6.24 32.57 -14.66
N PRO A 311 -6.36 33.60 -15.51
CA PRO A 311 -5.73 33.62 -16.82
C PRO A 311 -4.34 34.25 -16.74
N ALA A 312 -3.31 33.48 -17.08
CA ALA A 312 -2.07 34.02 -17.62
C ALA A 312 -1.39 32.97 -18.49
N LEU A 313 -1.54 33.14 -19.79
CA LEU A 313 -0.69 32.53 -20.81
C LEU A 313 0.77 32.91 -20.58
N ALA A 314 1.65 31.92 -20.60
CA ALA A 314 3.00 32.06 -21.10
C ALA A 314 3.31 30.86 -22.02
N PRO A 315 4.01 31.05 -23.15
CA PRO A 315 4.06 30.08 -24.24
C PRO A 315 4.97 28.89 -23.92
N ARG A 316 4.53 27.69 -24.32
CA ARG A 316 5.35 26.46 -24.39
C ARG A 316 6.59 26.74 -25.23
N MET A 317 7.77 26.58 -24.63
CA MET A 317 9.03 26.37 -25.33
C MET A 317 9.25 24.86 -25.45
N ASP A 318 9.42 24.37 -26.68
CA ASP A 318 9.78 22.98 -26.97
C ASP A 318 11.14 22.65 -26.32
N GLY A 319 11.14 21.64 -25.44
CA GLY A 319 12.32 21.04 -24.82
C GLY A 319 12.43 19.55 -25.20
N PRO A 320 13.64 18.98 -25.24
CA PRO A 320 13.90 17.68 -25.84
C PRO A 320 13.36 16.52 -24.97
N ALA A 321 13.15 15.37 -25.60
CA ALA A 321 12.69 14.13 -24.98
C ALA A 321 13.32 13.89 -23.60
N GLY A 322 12.48 13.61 -22.61
CA GLY A 322 12.91 13.31 -21.24
C GLY A 322 13.92 12.16 -21.19
N PRO A 323 14.79 12.13 -20.16
CA PRO A 323 15.83 11.13 -20.06
C PRO A 323 15.20 9.73 -19.95
N PRO A 324 15.86 8.68 -20.48
CA PRO A 324 15.40 7.31 -20.29
C PRO A 324 15.30 6.97 -18.80
N PRO A 325 14.37 6.09 -18.41
CA PRO A 325 14.10 5.76 -17.01
C PRO A 325 15.39 5.37 -16.27
N GLY A 326 15.55 5.93 -15.08
CA GLY A 326 16.73 5.72 -14.24
C GLY A 326 16.83 4.27 -13.75
N PRO A 327 18.03 3.83 -13.34
CA PRO A 327 18.31 2.42 -13.05
C PRO A 327 17.45 1.81 -11.92
N PHE A 328 16.78 2.62 -11.09
CA PHE A 328 16.04 2.17 -9.91
C PHE A 328 14.57 1.77 -10.15
N GLN A 329 14.10 1.75 -11.40
CA GLN A 329 12.72 1.39 -11.74
C GLN A 329 12.54 -0.08 -12.17
N HIS A 330 13.58 -0.92 -12.06
CA HIS A 330 13.55 -2.30 -12.54
C HIS A 330 13.40 -3.33 -11.41
N GLY A 331 12.32 -4.13 -11.45
CA GLY A 331 11.96 -5.08 -10.39
C GLY A 331 13.02 -6.14 -10.09
N HIS A 332 13.76 -6.61 -11.09
CA HIS A 332 14.87 -7.56 -10.90
C HIS A 332 16.10 -6.91 -10.23
N LEU A 333 16.39 -5.64 -10.56
CA LEU A 333 17.50 -4.91 -9.95
C LEU A 333 17.21 -4.59 -8.49
N ASN A 334 15.99 -4.15 -8.19
CA ASN A 334 15.54 -3.88 -6.82
C ASN A 334 15.57 -5.16 -5.97
N ALA A 335 15.20 -6.31 -6.54
CA ALA A 335 15.31 -7.61 -5.87
C ALA A 335 16.78 -8.02 -5.60
N ALA A 336 17.69 -7.77 -6.54
CA ALA A 336 19.11 -8.07 -6.37
C ALA A 336 19.77 -7.17 -5.30
N VAL A 337 19.46 -5.87 -5.30
CA VAL A 337 19.95 -4.91 -4.30
C VAL A 337 19.43 -5.27 -2.90
N ALA A 338 18.14 -5.60 -2.78
CA ALA A 338 17.57 -6.04 -1.51
C ALA A 338 18.18 -7.36 -1.01
N ALA A 339 18.47 -8.31 -1.91
CA ALA A 339 19.11 -9.57 -1.55
C ALA A 339 20.56 -9.37 -1.10
N LEU A 340 21.33 -8.50 -1.76
CA LEU A 340 22.69 -8.14 -1.33
C LEU A 340 22.71 -7.44 0.04
N ALA A 341 21.73 -6.58 0.30
CA ALA A 341 21.59 -5.88 1.59
C ALA A 341 21.15 -6.80 2.75
N SER A 342 20.59 -7.97 2.44
CA SER A 342 20.08 -8.92 3.45
C SER A 342 21.17 -9.69 4.19
N GLY A 343 22.38 -9.78 3.63
CA GLY A 343 23.47 -10.60 4.16
C GLY A 343 23.32 -12.12 3.92
N ASP A 344 22.25 -12.57 3.25
CA ASP A 344 22.06 -13.97 2.86
C ASP A 344 22.72 -14.24 1.49
N ALA A 345 23.84 -14.96 1.50
CA ALA A 345 24.63 -15.25 0.31
C ALA A 345 23.89 -16.12 -0.72
N GLU A 346 23.03 -17.04 -0.30
CA GLU A 346 22.26 -17.86 -1.24
C GLU A 346 21.11 -17.06 -1.86
N GLN A 347 20.48 -16.19 -1.07
CA GLN A 347 19.44 -15.30 -1.58
C GLN A 347 20.02 -14.28 -2.57
N ALA A 348 21.20 -13.73 -2.26
CA ALA A 348 21.95 -12.87 -3.16
C ALA A 348 22.30 -13.58 -4.47
N ASP A 349 22.85 -14.81 -4.42
CA ASP A 349 23.19 -15.58 -5.63
C ASP A 349 21.95 -15.84 -6.50
N ARG A 350 20.83 -16.26 -5.90
CA ARG A 350 19.58 -16.49 -6.64
C ARG A 350 19.02 -15.21 -7.27
N ALA A 351 19.06 -14.09 -6.56
CA ALA A 351 18.56 -12.81 -7.07
C ALA A 351 19.46 -12.25 -8.19
N LEU A 352 20.78 -12.41 -8.05
CA LEU A 352 21.76 -12.02 -9.06
C LEU A 352 21.64 -12.86 -10.33
N ARG A 353 21.42 -14.17 -10.24
CA ARG A 353 21.15 -15.02 -11.42
C ARG A 353 19.88 -14.58 -12.14
N ARG A 354 18.79 -14.33 -11.40
CA ARG A 354 17.54 -13.84 -11.99
C ARG A 354 17.69 -12.46 -12.64
N LEU A 355 18.49 -11.57 -12.07
CA LEU A 355 18.83 -10.30 -12.70
C LEU A 355 19.65 -10.54 -13.97
N ALA A 356 20.69 -11.37 -13.92
CA ALA A 356 21.51 -11.69 -15.09
C ALA A 356 20.70 -12.29 -16.24
N ASP A 357 19.71 -13.13 -15.94
CA ASP A 357 18.83 -13.75 -16.94
C ASP A 357 17.68 -12.83 -17.40
N SER A 358 17.48 -11.66 -16.77
CA SER A 358 16.40 -10.74 -17.13
C SER A 358 16.76 -9.84 -18.33
N PRO A 359 15.77 -9.33 -19.07
CA PRO A 359 16.01 -8.37 -20.16
C PRO A 359 16.87 -7.16 -19.72
N GLU A 360 16.68 -6.70 -18.49
CA GLU A 360 17.42 -5.59 -17.90
C GLU A 360 18.86 -5.97 -17.56
N GLY A 361 19.10 -7.14 -16.96
CA GLY A 361 20.48 -7.59 -16.71
C GLY A 361 21.24 -7.85 -18.00
N GLN A 362 20.59 -8.39 -19.02
CA GLN A 362 21.17 -8.53 -20.36
C GLN A 362 21.47 -7.17 -21.01
N ALA A 363 20.65 -6.14 -20.77
CA ALA A 363 20.94 -4.77 -21.20
C ALA A 363 22.15 -4.17 -20.45
N PHE A 364 22.26 -4.38 -19.14
CA PHE A 364 23.41 -3.94 -18.33
C PHE A 364 24.71 -4.62 -18.76
N ILE A 365 24.68 -5.93 -19.03
CA ILE A 365 25.85 -6.68 -19.52
C ILE A 365 26.33 -6.11 -20.85
N ARG A 366 25.42 -5.90 -21.82
CA ARG A 366 25.77 -5.28 -23.11
C ARG A 366 26.33 -3.87 -22.95
N MET A 367 25.77 -3.05 -22.07
CA MET A 367 26.30 -1.71 -21.78
C MET A 367 27.72 -1.77 -21.20
N GLY A 368 28.01 -2.75 -20.34
CA GLY A 368 29.34 -2.99 -19.78
C GLY A 368 30.35 -3.45 -20.84
N GLU A 369 29.96 -4.37 -21.72
CA GLU A 369 30.76 -4.83 -22.86
C GLU A 369 31.08 -3.70 -23.83
N ASP A 370 30.09 -2.86 -24.17
CA ASP A 370 30.27 -1.68 -25.02
C ASP A 370 31.19 -0.63 -24.36
N ALA A 371 31.10 -0.44 -23.05
CA ALA A 371 31.97 0.48 -22.32
C ALA A 371 33.41 -0.02 -22.26
N LEU A 372 33.61 -1.33 -22.08
CA LEU A 372 34.93 -1.96 -22.10
C LEU A 372 35.56 -1.85 -23.50
N ALA A 373 34.80 -2.15 -24.56
CA ALA A 373 35.28 -2.04 -25.94
C ALA A 373 35.73 -0.60 -26.28
N ARG A 374 34.95 0.41 -25.88
CA ARG A 374 35.32 1.84 -26.03
C ARG A 374 36.58 2.21 -25.23
N GLY A 375 36.73 1.65 -24.03
CA GLY A 375 37.91 1.85 -23.19
C GLY A 375 39.18 1.25 -23.80
N GLU A 376 39.08 0.05 -24.37
CA GLU A 376 40.20 -0.61 -25.06
C GLU A 376 40.59 0.10 -26.35
N GLU A 377 39.63 0.61 -27.11
CA GLU A 377 39.88 1.41 -28.32
C GLU A 377 40.58 2.72 -27.98
N ALA A 378 40.11 3.44 -26.95
CA ALA A 378 40.76 4.65 -26.45
C ALA A 378 42.18 4.37 -25.92
N ALA A 379 42.42 3.22 -25.29
CA ALA A 379 43.74 2.82 -24.82
C ALA A 379 44.69 2.46 -25.98
N ARG A 380 44.20 1.82 -27.04
CA ARG A 380 44.99 1.54 -28.26
C ARG A 380 45.34 2.84 -28.99
N ASP A 381 44.39 3.77 -29.11
CA ASP A 381 44.62 5.08 -29.72
C ASP A 381 45.62 5.93 -28.92
N ALA A 382 45.64 5.79 -27.60
CA ALA A 382 46.61 6.46 -26.73
C ALA A 382 48.02 5.86 -26.84
N MET A 383 48.16 4.58 -27.19
CA MET A 383 49.46 3.91 -27.41
C MET A 383 49.98 4.07 -28.86
N ALA A 384 49.13 4.47 -29.80
CA ALA A 384 49.48 4.73 -31.19
C ALA A 384 49.89 6.19 -31.48
N ARG A 385 49.78 7.08 -30.49
CA ARG A 385 50.30 8.45 -30.48
C ARG A 385 51.60 8.50 -29.68
#